data_AF-A0A453LXI0-F1
#
_entry.id   AF-A0A453LXI0-F1
#
_cell.length_a   1.000
_cell.length_b   1.000
_cell.length_c   1.000
_cell.angle_alpha   90.00
_cell.angle_beta   90.00
_cell.angle_gamma   90.00
#
_symmetry.space_group_name_H-M   'P 1'
#
loop_
_entity.id
_entity.type
_entity.pdbx_description
1 polymer ?
#
loop_
_entity_poly.entity_id
_entity_poly.type
_entity_poly.pdbx_seq_one_letter_code
_entity_poly.pdbx_strand_id
1 'polypeptide(L)'
;VSLDFFSDICIPGHLMQFGTVRGEDGRWALKTEDGDELHLDTDDEIRFLVSSIKYPPIPVEQKEDDKPFAPMQINGSIKGDGLGLLAWWAA
;
A
#
# COMPACT_ATOMS: atom_id res chain seq x y z
N VAL A 1 2.86 -1.98 3.16
CA VAL A 1 2.00 -1.78 4.36
C VAL A 1 2.34 -2.90 5.32
N SER A 2 2.50 -2.60 6.60
CA SER A 2 2.79 -3.60 7.62
C SER A 2 1.88 -3.42 8.82
N LEU A 3 1.64 -4.55 9.49
CA LEU A 3 1.09 -4.68 10.82
C LEU A 3 2.16 -5.35 11.68
N ASP A 4 2.04 -5.27 13.00
CA ASP A 4 3.01 -5.86 13.93
C ASP A 4 3.37 -7.32 13.62
N PHE A 5 2.39 -8.11 13.19
CA PHE A 5 2.55 -9.54 12.92
C PHE A 5 2.55 -9.92 11.42
N PHE A 6 2.35 -8.97 10.50
CA PHE A 6 2.14 -9.29 9.08
C PHE A 6 2.53 -8.14 8.14
N SER A 7 3.35 -8.42 7.13
CA SER A 7 3.91 -7.41 6.22
C SER A 7 3.67 -7.68 4.73
N ASP A 8 3.13 -8.83 4.35
CA ASP A 8 2.89 -9.20 2.94
C ASP A 8 1.60 -8.55 2.39
N ILE A 9 1.52 -7.22 2.53
CA ILE A 9 0.39 -6.38 2.11
C ILE A 9 0.87 -5.34 1.09
N CYS A 10 0.29 -5.39 -0.11
CA CYS A 10 0.57 -4.46 -1.19
C CYS A 10 -0.67 -3.62 -1.52
N ILE A 11 -0.50 -2.31 -1.75
CA ILE A 11 -1.52 -1.46 -2.38
C ILE A 11 -1.05 -1.17 -3.80
N PRO A 12 -1.65 -1.79 -4.84
CA PRO A 12 -1.33 -1.48 -6.22
C PRO A 12 -1.65 -0.02 -6.57
N GLY A 13 -0.85 0.60 -7.45
CA GLY A 13 -1.05 2.01 -7.83
C GLY A 13 -2.45 2.34 -8.37
N HIS A 14 -3.09 1.42 -9.09
CA HIS A 14 -4.46 1.61 -9.60
C HIS A 14 -5.56 1.53 -8.52
N LEU A 15 -5.19 1.12 -7.29
CA LEU A 15 -6.03 1.07 -6.09
C LEU A 15 -5.63 2.15 -5.06
N MET A 16 -4.83 3.13 -5.47
CA MET A 16 -4.56 4.33 -4.67
C MET A 16 -5.64 5.40 -4.90
N GLN A 17 -5.62 6.46 -4.08
CA GLN A 17 -6.51 7.62 -4.28
C GLN A 17 -6.29 8.24 -5.66
N PHE A 18 -7.36 8.77 -6.24
CA PHE A 18 -7.26 9.49 -7.51
C PHE A 18 -6.33 10.70 -7.37
N GLY A 19 -5.43 10.91 -8.33
CA GLY A 19 -4.41 11.97 -8.25
C GLY A 19 -3.14 11.59 -7.47
N THR A 20 -3.04 10.36 -6.96
CA THR A 20 -1.78 9.87 -6.36
C THR A 20 -0.74 9.63 -7.44
N VAL A 21 0.44 10.21 -7.26
CA VAL A 21 1.60 10.04 -8.15
C VAL A 21 2.80 9.51 -7.37
N ARG A 22 3.69 8.79 -8.07
CA ARG A 22 4.98 8.37 -7.52
C ARG A 22 6.07 9.31 -8.03
N GLY A 23 6.78 9.96 -7.11
CA GLY A 23 7.93 10.80 -7.42
C GLY A 23 9.14 9.98 -7.90
N GLU A 24 10.13 10.68 -8.47
CA GLU A 24 11.41 10.07 -8.88
C GLU A 24 12.21 9.52 -7.70
N ASP A 25 12.00 10.09 -6.51
CA ASP A 25 12.52 9.60 -5.23
C ASP A 25 11.84 8.31 -4.75
N GLY A 26 10.82 7.85 -5.48
CA GLY A 26 10.06 6.65 -5.20
C GLY A 26 8.95 6.82 -4.16
N ARG A 27 8.75 8.03 -3.60
CA ARG A 27 7.69 8.35 -2.64
C ARG A 27 6.37 8.58 -3.35
N TRP A 28 5.26 8.36 -2.63
CA TRP A 28 3.93 8.61 -3.14
C TRP A 28 3.38 9.91 -2.55
N ALA A 29 2.69 10.70 -3.38
CA ALA A 29 1.99 11.91 -2.94
C ALA A 29 0.63 12.01 -3.62
N LEU A 30 -0.39 12.36 -2.85
CA LEU A 30 -1.71 12.70 -3.36
C LEU A 30 -1.75 14.19 -3.71
N LYS A 31 -2.04 14.51 -4.97
CA LYS A 31 -2.31 15.88 -5.39
C LYS A 31 -3.77 16.20 -5.20
N THR A 32 -4.09 17.13 -4.30
CA THR A 32 -5.46 17.59 -4.07
C THR A 32 -5.90 18.52 -5.21
N GLU A 33 -7.21 18.72 -5.36
CA GLU A 33 -7.75 19.67 -6.35
C GLU A 33 -7.30 21.12 -6.07
N ASP A 34 -7.04 21.44 -4.80
CA ASP A 34 -6.54 22.74 -4.35
C ASP A 34 -5.04 22.95 -4.64
N GLY A 35 -4.35 21.92 -5.13
CA GLY A 35 -2.94 21.97 -5.52
C GLY A 35 -1.96 21.58 -4.40
N ASP A 36 -2.45 21.13 -3.25
CA ASP A 36 -1.61 20.62 -2.17
C ASP A 36 -1.06 19.23 -2.50
N GLU A 37 0.15 18.95 -2.01
CA GLU A 37 0.79 17.63 -2.12
C GLU A 37 0.82 16.95 -0.74
N LEU A 38 -0.03 15.94 -0.57
CA LEU A 38 -0.10 15.15 0.65
C LEU A 38 0.78 13.90 0.49
N HIS A 39 1.97 13.93 1.09
CA HIS A 39 2.91 12.81 1.04
C HIS A 39 2.44 11.62 1.87
N LEU A 40 2.76 10.42 1.41
CA LEU A 40 2.62 9.18 2.15
C LEU A 40 4.01 8.75 2.63
N ASP A 41 4.31 8.96 3.92
CA ASP A 41 5.57 8.56 4.53
C ASP A 41 5.49 7.14 5.12
N THR A 42 6.64 6.55 5.42
CA THR A 42 6.74 5.14 5.85
C THR A 42 6.20 4.86 7.24
N ASP A 43 6.18 5.88 8.10
CA ASP A 43 5.78 5.76 9.51
C ASP A 43 4.32 6.20 9.75
N ASP A 44 3.59 6.53 8.68
CA ASP A 44 2.22 6.98 8.78
C ASP A 44 1.24 5.83 9.00
N GLU A 45 0.27 6.06 9.90
CA GLU A 45 -0.87 5.18 10.05
C GLU A 45 -1.88 5.38 8.92
N ILE A 46 -2.22 4.28 8.26
CA ILE A 46 -3.19 4.27 7.17
C ILE A 46 -4.38 3.36 7.47
N ARG A 47 -5.55 3.74 6.95
CA ARG A 47 -6.71 2.86 6.80
C ARG A 47 -6.78 2.37 5.37
N PHE A 48 -6.80 1.06 5.18
CA PHE A 48 -6.95 0.45 3.86
C PHE A 48 -8.04 -0.62 3.86
N LEU A 49 -8.61 -0.88 2.68
CA LEU A 49 -9.60 -1.93 2.46
C LEU A 49 -8.92 -3.16 1.86
N VAL A 50 -9.13 -4.34 2.47
CA VAL A 50 -8.68 -5.62 1.90
C VAL A 50 -9.48 -5.90 0.62
N SER A 51 -8.81 -5.90 -0.53
CA SER A 51 -9.44 -6.08 -1.85
C SER A 51 -9.36 -7.53 -2.32
N SER A 52 -8.26 -8.23 -2.04
CA SER A 52 -8.14 -9.67 -2.29
C SER A 52 -7.06 -10.30 -1.41
N ILE A 53 -7.19 -11.61 -1.22
CA ILE A 53 -6.23 -12.45 -0.52
C ILE A 53 -5.80 -13.56 -1.47
N LYS A 54 -4.50 -13.83 -1.54
CA LYS A 54 -3.91 -14.89 -2.36
C LYS A 54 -3.08 -15.82 -1.49
N TYR A 55 -3.16 -17.11 -1.79
CA TYR A 55 -2.35 -18.16 -1.19
C TYR A 55 -1.56 -18.83 -2.31
N PRO A 56 -0.37 -18.30 -2.65
CA PRO A 56 0.45 -18.89 -3.70
C PRO A 56 0.88 -20.32 -3.31
N PRO A 57 1.02 -21.23 -4.28
CA PRO A 57 1.54 -22.56 -4.01
C PRO A 57 2.99 -22.46 -3.49
N ILE A 58 3.36 -23.39 -2.62
CA ILE A 58 4.73 -23.46 -2.07
C ILE A 58 5.71 -23.68 -3.23
N PRO A 59 6.73 -22.81 -3.39
CA PRO A 59 7.73 -22.96 -4.43
C PRO A 59 8.50 -24.28 -4.25
N VAL A 60 8.66 -25.04 -5.32
CA VAL A 60 9.44 -26.29 -5.32
C VAL A 60 10.94 -25.99 -5.25
N GLU A 61 11.36 -24.88 -5.86
CA GLU A 61 12.73 -24.37 -5.85
C GLU A 61 12.71 -22.92 -5.38
N GLN A 62 13.65 -22.56 -4.50
CA GLN A 62 13.95 -21.19 -4.09
C GLN A 62 15.46 -21.02 -4.21
N LYS A 63 15.89 -20.14 -5.10
CA LYS A 63 17.29 -19.77 -5.26
C LYS A 63 17.70 -18.89 -4.08
N GLU A 64 19.01 -18.85 -3.79
CA GLU A 64 19.56 -18.06 -2.68
C GLU A 64 19.24 -16.55 -2.81
N ASP A 65 19.14 -16.05 -4.05
CA ASP A 65 18.81 -14.64 -4.34
C ASP A 65 17.31 -14.35 -4.45
N ASP A 66 16.44 -15.36 -4.31
CA ASP A 66 15.00 -15.15 -4.39
C ASP A 66 14.48 -14.45 -3.14
N LYS A 67 13.41 -13.64 -3.32
CA LYS A 67 12.72 -13.05 -2.17
C LYS A 67 12.11 -14.15 -1.29
N PRO A 68 12.05 -13.95 0.04
CA PRO A 68 11.37 -14.87 0.93
C PRO A 68 9.95 -15.18 0.46
N PHE A 69 9.58 -16.46 0.50
CA PHE A 69 8.24 -16.88 0.12
C PHE A 69 7.20 -16.35 1.12
N ALA A 70 6.19 -15.67 0.57
CA ALA A 70 5.02 -15.20 1.31
C ALA A 70 3.85 -16.20 1.13
N PRO A 71 3.52 -17.04 2.13
CA PRO A 71 2.45 -18.03 2.02
C PRO A 71 1.05 -17.42 1.92
N MET A 72 0.91 -16.17 2.33
CA MET A 72 -0.31 -15.38 2.23
C MET A 72 0.06 -13.99 1.76
N GLN A 73 -0.67 -13.47 0.77
CA GLN A 73 -0.48 -12.13 0.22
C GLN A 73 -1.81 -11.39 0.21
N ILE A 74 -1.82 -10.17 0.73
CA ILE A 74 -2.99 -9.29 0.73
C ILE A 74 -2.77 -8.17 -0.29
N ASN A 75 -3.77 -7.96 -1.16
CA ASN A 75 -3.86 -6.73 -1.93
C ASN A 75 -4.88 -5.81 -1.27
N GLY A 76 -4.41 -4.63 -0.86
CA GLY A 76 -5.21 -3.56 -0.29
C GLY A 76 -5.59 -2.51 -1.33
N SER A 77 -6.55 -1.67 -0.95
CA SER A 77 -6.93 -0.45 -1.64
C SER A 77 -7.02 0.69 -0.64
N ILE A 78 -6.58 1.87 -1.04
CA ILE A 78 -6.86 3.13 -0.33
C ILE A 78 -7.72 4.06 -1.18
N LYS A 79 -8.38 3.52 -2.20
CA LYS A 79 -9.25 4.28 -3.10
C LYS A 79 -10.62 4.48 -2.46
N GLY A 80 -10.98 5.74 -2.19
CA GLY A 80 -12.29 6.12 -1.65
C GLY A 80 -12.22 6.85 -0.30
N ASP A 81 -13.33 7.44 0.10
CA ASP A 81 -13.38 8.32 1.26
C ASP A 81 -13.08 7.59 2.58
N GLY A 82 -12.36 8.26 3.48
CA GLY A 82 -11.97 7.71 4.77
C GLY A 82 -10.85 6.66 4.71
N LEU A 83 -10.25 6.41 3.53
CA LEU A 83 -9.10 5.53 3.33
C LEU A 83 -7.82 6.33 3.01
N GLY A 84 -6.66 5.69 3.16
CA GLY A 84 -5.36 6.35 3.10
C GLY A 84 -4.89 6.78 4.48
N LEU A 85 -4.14 7.87 4.58
CA LEU A 85 -3.63 8.34 5.88
C LEU A 85 -4.79 8.77 6.77
N LEU A 86 -4.71 8.42 8.05
CA LEU A 86 -5.71 8.86 9.03
C LEU A 86 -5.75 10.38 9.15
N ALA A 87 -4.58 11.03 9.00
CA ALA A 87 -4.43 12.48 9.05
C ALA A 87 -5.19 13.23 7.94
N TRP A 88 -5.50 12.60 6.80
CA TRP A 88 -6.29 13.23 5.73
C TRP A 88 -7.74 13.50 6.12
N TRP A 89 -8.22 12.82 7.16
CA TRP A 89 -9.63 12.83 7.57
C TRP A 89 -9.83 13.42 8.97
N ALA A 90 -8.75 13.91 9.59
CA ALA A 90 -8.83 14.60 10.88
C ALA A 90 -9.45 16.00 10.66
N ALA A 91 -10.51 16.29 11.41
CA ALA A 91 -11.22 17.57 11.41
C ALA A 91 -10.63 18.54 12.44
#